data_AF-A0A7C5NZ26-F1
#
_entry.id   AF-A0A7C5NZ26-F1
#
_cell.length_a   1.000
_cell.length_b   1.000
_cell.length_c   1.000
_cell.angle_alpha   90.00
_cell.angle_beta   90.00
_cell.angle_gamma   90.00
#
_symmetry.space_group_name_H-M   'P 1'
#
loop_
_entity.id
_entity.type
_entity.pdbx_description
1 polymer ?
#
loop_
_entity_poly.entity_id
_entity_poly.type
_entity_poly.pdbx_seq_one_letter_code
_entity_poly.pdbx_strand_id
1 'polypeptide(L)'
;APRAGLPLTPEDFAVKKAVIVGGILGDHPPKGRTRKLLTTRFPKAAARNIGKSQFSIDGAVYVARLVSEGKPLEAIPVQRGLSLKLNQYGEVYLPYAYPMREGKPVISKKLVAYLLSDEIVADEEEMLKGE
;
A
#
# COMPACT_ATOMS: atom_id res chain seq x y z
N ALA A 1 8.53 0.38 -7.10
CA ALA A 1 8.21 -1.03 -7.37
C ALA A 1 8.90 -1.94 -6.35
N PRO A 2 8.20 -2.90 -5.72
CA PRO A 2 8.75 -3.76 -4.66
C PRO A 2 9.96 -4.60 -5.06
N ARG A 3 10.11 -4.94 -6.35
CA ARG A 3 11.24 -5.72 -6.90
C ARG A 3 12.42 -4.87 -7.39
N ALA A 4 12.38 -3.55 -7.22
CA ALA A 4 13.50 -2.70 -7.60
C ALA A 4 14.69 -2.91 -6.65
N GLY A 5 15.92 -2.94 -7.18
CA GLY A 5 17.12 -3.20 -6.38
C GLY A 5 17.51 -2.04 -5.45
N LEU A 6 17.12 -0.81 -5.78
CA LEU A 6 17.48 0.38 -5.00
C LEU A 6 16.29 0.92 -4.19
N PRO A 7 16.49 1.24 -2.90
CA PRO A 7 15.47 1.91 -2.08
C PRO A 7 15.26 3.35 -2.56
N LEU A 8 14.05 3.87 -2.36
CA LEU A 8 13.72 5.28 -2.54
C LEU A 8 14.43 6.09 -1.46
N THR A 9 15.14 7.15 -1.86
CA THR A 9 15.85 8.02 -0.92
C THR A 9 15.43 9.48 -1.09
N PRO A 10 15.66 10.35 -0.09
CA PRO A 10 15.38 11.78 -0.22
C PRO A 10 16.07 12.43 -1.43
N GLU A 11 17.28 11.98 -1.78
CA GLU A 11 18.06 12.50 -2.91
C GLU A 11 17.36 12.26 -4.27
N ASP A 12 16.53 11.22 -4.38
CA ASP A 12 15.73 10.99 -5.59
C ASP A 12 14.80 12.19 -5.88
N PHE A 13 14.36 12.91 -4.85
CA PHE A 13 13.45 14.06 -4.97
C PHE A 13 14.15 15.39 -5.27
N ALA A 14 15.48 15.46 -5.16
CA ALA A 14 16.23 16.66 -5.55
C ALA A 14 16.11 16.95 -7.06
N VAL A 15 15.97 15.90 -7.87
CA VAL A 15 15.96 15.98 -9.34
C VAL A 15 14.63 15.51 -9.97
N LYS A 16 13.86 14.66 -9.27
CA LYS A 16 12.59 14.12 -9.81
C LYS A 16 11.40 14.92 -9.28
N LYS A 17 10.51 15.31 -10.20
CA LYS A 17 9.33 16.15 -9.89
C LYS A 17 8.05 15.35 -9.61
N ALA A 18 8.04 14.05 -9.89
CA ALA A 18 6.84 13.22 -9.79
C ALA A 18 7.18 11.78 -9.41
N VAL A 19 6.25 11.15 -8.70
CA VAL A 19 6.28 9.73 -8.35
C VAL A 19 5.11 9.03 -9.04
N ILE A 20 5.37 7.89 -9.67
CA ILE A 20 4.33 7.08 -10.30
C ILE A 20 4.03 5.90 -9.36
N VAL A 21 2.80 5.86 -8.85
CA VAL A 21 2.28 4.75 -8.04
C VAL A 21 1.25 4.00 -8.86
N GLY A 22 1.39 2.68 -8.97
CA GLY A 22 0.44 1.85 -9.71
C GLY A 22 -0.82 1.62 -8.89
N GLY A 23 -1.98 1.95 -9.45
CA GLY A 23 -3.30 1.60 -8.91
C GLY A 23 -3.65 0.11 -9.08
N ILE A 24 -2.74 -0.77 -8.69
CA ILE A 24 -2.89 -2.21 -8.83
C ILE A 24 -3.23 -2.76 -7.46
N LEU A 25 -4.44 -3.32 -7.31
CA LEU A 25 -4.85 -3.95 -6.07
C LEU A 25 -3.87 -5.07 -5.68
N GLY A 26 -3.70 -5.25 -4.38
CA GLY A 26 -2.78 -6.24 -3.83
C GLY A 26 -3.22 -7.68 -4.10
N ASP A 27 -2.38 -8.61 -3.66
CA ASP A 27 -2.69 -10.04 -3.66
C ASP A 27 -1.80 -10.67 -2.60
N HIS A 28 -2.27 -11.74 -1.98
CA HIS A 28 -1.52 -12.44 -0.95
C HIS A 28 -1.36 -13.92 -1.34
N PRO A 29 -0.15 -14.38 -1.72
CA PRO A 29 1.12 -13.64 -1.76
C PRO A 29 1.25 -12.65 -2.96
N PRO A 30 2.18 -11.67 -2.90
CA PRO A 30 2.32 -10.66 -3.95
C PRO A 30 2.73 -11.25 -5.32
N LYS A 31 1.88 -11.07 -6.34
CA LYS A 31 2.12 -11.57 -7.71
C LYS A 31 3.11 -10.77 -8.57
N GLY A 32 3.74 -9.73 -8.02
CA GLY A 32 4.75 -8.92 -8.74
C GLY A 32 4.21 -8.12 -9.95
N ARG A 33 2.89 -7.89 -10.01
CA ARG A 33 2.19 -7.27 -11.15
C ARG A 33 2.69 -5.87 -11.51
N THR A 34 3.20 -5.10 -10.56
CA THR A 34 3.71 -3.73 -10.79
C THR A 34 4.76 -3.68 -11.89
N ARG A 35 5.64 -4.68 -12.01
CA ARG A 35 6.65 -4.70 -13.08
C ARG A 35 6.00 -4.79 -14.46
N LYS A 36 5.09 -5.75 -14.63
CA LYS A 36 4.39 -6.05 -15.90
C LYS A 36 3.43 -4.93 -16.31
N LEU A 37 2.70 -4.37 -15.35
CA LEU A 37 1.60 -3.44 -15.61
C LEU A 37 2.02 -1.97 -15.58
N LEU A 38 3.12 -1.63 -14.92
CA LEU A 38 3.55 -0.24 -14.73
C LEU A 38 5.01 -0.02 -15.15
N THR A 39 5.96 -0.70 -14.51
CA THR A 39 7.39 -0.34 -14.68
C THR A 39 7.88 -0.47 -16.12
N THR A 40 7.43 -1.48 -16.86
CA THR A 40 7.75 -1.65 -18.30
C THR A 40 7.19 -0.54 -19.18
N ARG A 41 6.11 0.13 -18.77
CA ARG A 41 5.48 1.24 -19.52
C ARG A 41 6.19 2.57 -19.32
N PHE A 42 7.06 2.68 -18.32
CA PHE A 42 7.82 3.90 -18.01
C PHE A 42 9.33 3.61 -17.97
N PRO A 43 9.95 3.23 -19.10
CA PRO A 43 11.36 2.82 -19.13
C PRO A 43 12.35 3.94 -18.77
N LYS A 44 11.93 5.20 -18.88
CA LYS A 44 12.72 6.38 -18.49
C LYS A 44 12.59 6.74 -17.01
N ALA A 45 11.66 6.12 -16.28
CA ALA A 45 11.47 6.36 -14.86
C ALA A 45 12.46 5.53 -14.04
N ALA A 46 13.03 6.13 -12.99
CA ALA A 46 13.85 5.40 -12.03
C ALA A 46 12.94 4.48 -11.19
N ALA A 47 13.23 3.18 -11.21
CA ALA A 47 12.54 2.23 -10.34
C ALA A 47 13.18 2.24 -8.95
N ARG A 48 12.37 2.51 -7.92
CA ARG A 48 12.75 2.48 -6.50
C ARG A 48 11.83 1.58 -5.69
N ASN A 49 12.33 0.90 -4.67
CA ASN A 49 11.49 0.17 -3.69
C ASN A 49 11.27 1.05 -2.44
N ILE A 50 10.22 0.74 -1.68
CA ILE A 50 9.94 1.40 -0.38
C ILE A 50 10.06 0.38 0.76
N GLY A 51 11.01 -0.55 0.62
CA GLY A 51 11.11 -1.76 1.42
C GLY A 51 10.55 -3.01 0.72
N LYS A 52 10.72 -4.16 1.38
CA LYS A 52 10.35 -5.49 0.86
C LYS A 52 8.86 -5.85 1.07
N SER A 53 8.19 -5.15 1.98
CA SER A 53 6.78 -5.39 2.28
C SER A 53 5.85 -4.85 1.19
N GLN A 54 4.68 -5.45 1.06
CA GLN A 54 3.63 -4.95 0.17
C GLN A 54 2.78 -3.92 0.92
N PHE A 55 2.84 -2.68 0.46
CA PHE A 55 1.99 -1.60 0.98
C PHE A 55 0.68 -1.52 0.21
N SER A 56 -0.36 -1.01 0.87
CA SER A 56 -1.53 -0.47 0.17
C SER A 56 -1.13 0.76 -0.67
N ILE A 57 -2.00 1.17 -1.61
CA ILE A 57 -1.70 2.30 -2.51
C ILE A 57 -1.53 3.60 -1.72
N ASP A 58 -2.45 3.89 -0.79
CA ASP A 58 -2.40 5.04 0.11
C ASP A 58 -1.17 5.00 1.02
N GLY A 59 -0.83 3.84 1.57
CA GLY A 59 0.39 3.63 2.35
C GLY A 59 1.66 3.92 1.54
N ALA A 60 1.73 3.44 0.29
CA ALA A 60 2.87 3.68 -0.59
C ALA A 60 3.02 5.17 -0.96
N VAL A 61 1.91 5.86 -1.24
CA VAL A 61 1.90 7.30 -1.49
C VAL A 61 2.38 8.07 -0.25
N TYR A 62 1.90 7.69 0.93
CA TYR A 62 2.30 8.32 2.19
C TYR A 62 3.80 8.14 2.48
N VAL A 63 4.34 6.94 2.28
CA VAL A 63 5.78 6.68 2.40
C VAL A 63 6.57 7.57 1.43
N ALA A 64 6.19 7.60 0.16
CA ALA A 64 6.89 8.43 -0.84
C ALA A 64 6.86 9.92 -0.47
N ARG A 65 5.74 10.41 0.08
CA ARG A 65 5.63 11.78 0.59
C ARG A 65 6.60 12.03 1.73
N LEU A 66 6.65 11.18 2.75
CA LEU A 66 7.58 11.36 3.87
C LEU A 66 9.04 11.37 3.41
N VAL A 67 9.40 10.51 2.47
CA VAL A 67 10.76 10.51 1.89
C VAL A 67 11.04 11.80 1.13
N SER A 68 10.06 12.32 0.38
CA SER A 68 10.19 13.62 -0.29
C SER A 68 10.35 14.80 0.67
N GLU A 69 9.85 14.67 1.89
CA GLU A 69 10.00 15.65 2.99
C GLU A 69 11.33 15.48 3.75
N GLY A 70 12.24 14.63 3.25
CA GLY A 70 13.59 14.44 3.80
C GLY A 70 13.73 13.26 4.77
N LYS A 71 12.66 12.51 5.03
CA LYS A 71 12.70 11.39 5.99
C LYS A 71 13.27 10.12 5.33
N PRO A 72 14.37 9.53 5.82
CA PRO A 72 14.87 8.27 5.28
C PRO A 72 13.88 7.12 5.55
N LEU A 73 13.82 6.12 4.65
CA LEU A 73 12.87 5.02 4.73
C LEU A 73 12.96 4.25 6.07
N GLU A 74 14.18 4.08 6.57
CA GLU A 74 14.50 3.35 7.80
C GLU A 74 13.92 4.05 9.04
N ALA A 75 13.69 5.36 8.97
CA ALA A 75 13.08 6.14 10.04
C ALA A 75 11.54 6.13 9.99
N ILE A 76 10.92 5.53 8.96
CA ILE A 76 9.47 5.44 8.84
C ILE A 76 9.00 4.18 9.58
N PRO A 77 8.31 4.31 10.72
CA PRO A 77 7.73 3.16 11.41
C PRO A 77 6.67 2.49 10.53
N VAL A 78 6.70 1.16 10.48
CA VAL A 78 5.79 0.35 9.65
C VAL A 78 5.20 -0.77 10.49
N GLN A 79 3.88 -0.86 10.51
CA GLN A 79 3.15 -2.01 11.00
C GLN A 79 2.91 -3.00 9.85
N ARG A 80 3.07 -4.30 10.12
CA ARG A 80 2.79 -5.37 9.15
C ARG A 80 1.55 -6.12 9.60
N GLY A 81 0.55 -6.18 8.73
CA GLY A 81 -0.76 -6.71 9.07
C GLY A 81 -1.61 -5.67 9.80
N LEU A 82 -2.91 -5.68 9.50
CA LEU A 82 -3.90 -4.93 10.24
C LEU A 82 -5.13 -5.80 10.45
N SER A 83 -5.45 -6.07 11.71
CA SER A 83 -6.66 -6.77 12.13
C SER A 83 -7.73 -5.76 12.51
N LEU A 84 -8.91 -5.89 11.91
CA LEU A 84 -10.09 -5.08 12.18
C LEU A 84 -11.18 -5.99 12.74
N LYS A 85 -11.52 -5.81 14.03
CA LYS A 85 -12.58 -6.58 14.67
C LYS A 85 -13.94 -6.10 14.15
N LEU A 86 -14.70 -7.01 13.53
CA LEU A 86 -16.07 -6.75 13.10
C LEU A 86 -17.01 -6.77 14.31
N ASN A 87 -16.89 -7.83 15.11
CA ASN A 87 -17.66 -8.07 16.32
C ASN A 87 -16.91 -9.13 17.16
N GLN A 88 -17.59 -9.74 18.13
CA GLN A 88 -17.01 -10.78 18.99
C GLN A 88 -16.69 -12.10 18.26
N TYR A 89 -17.21 -12.30 17.04
CA TYR A 89 -17.10 -13.54 16.27
C TYR A 89 -16.25 -13.40 15.00
N GLY A 90 -16.03 -12.18 14.50
CA GLY A 90 -15.41 -11.93 13.20
C GLY A 90 -14.30 -10.88 13.23
N GLU A 91 -13.27 -11.11 12.42
CA GLU A 91 -12.16 -10.20 12.19
C GLU A 91 -11.81 -10.17 10.70
N VAL A 92 -11.56 -8.98 10.17
CA VAL A 92 -10.95 -8.78 8.85
C VAL A 92 -9.45 -8.58 9.03
N TYR A 93 -8.64 -9.45 8.42
CA TYR A 93 -7.20 -9.32 8.42
C TYR A 93 -6.69 -8.80 7.07
N LEU A 94 -5.99 -7.66 7.08
CA LEU A 94 -5.38 -7.05 5.92
C LEU A 94 -3.86 -7.33 5.91
N PRO A 95 -3.34 -8.23 5.04
CA PRO A 95 -1.95 -8.67 5.04
C PRO A 95 -0.99 -7.69 4.35
N TYR A 96 -1.14 -6.39 4.61
CA TYR A 96 -0.33 -5.31 4.02
C TYR A 96 0.57 -4.65 5.07
N ALA A 97 1.56 -3.90 4.60
CA ALA A 97 2.32 -2.97 5.41
C ALA A 97 1.67 -1.58 5.42
N TYR A 98 1.63 -0.98 6.60
CA TYR A 98 1.05 0.33 6.85
C TYR A 98 2.11 1.23 7.50
N PRO A 99 2.46 2.38 6.91
CA PRO A 99 3.29 3.35 7.61
C PRO A 99 2.51 3.93 8.79
N MET A 100 3.21 4.23 9.89
CA MET A 100 2.58 4.73 11.10
C MET A 100 2.66 6.26 11.18
N ARG A 101 1.57 6.87 11.63
CA ARG A 101 1.48 8.30 11.98
C ARG A 101 0.88 8.41 13.38
N GLU A 102 1.60 9.03 14.30
CA GLU A 102 1.13 9.26 15.68
C GLU A 102 0.64 7.95 16.35
N GLY A 103 1.37 6.85 16.14
CA GLY A 103 1.04 5.54 16.68
C GLY A 103 -0.11 4.80 15.99
N LYS A 104 -0.69 5.35 14.92
CA LYS A 104 -1.80 4.72 14.16
C LYS A 104 -1.36 4.35 12.74
N PRO A 105 -1.84 3.22 12.17
CA PRO A 105 -1.59 2.88 10.79
C PRO A 105 -2.27 3.90 9.86
N VAL A 106 -1.55 4.35 8.83
CA VAL A 106 -2.11 5.18 7.79
C VAL A 106 -2.92 4.30 6.85
N ILE A 107 -4.24 4.41 6.97
CA ILE A 107 -5.23 3.71 6.16
C ILE A 107 -6.44 4.62 5.97
N SER A 108 -7.11 4.52 4.81
CA SER A 108 -8.36 5.23 4.55
C SER A 108 -9.43 4.93 5.62
N LYS A 109 -9.94 5.98 6.28
CA LYS A 109 -11.06 5.86 7.23
C LYS A 109 -12.34 5.32 6.56
N LYS A 110 -12.57 5.66 5.29
CA LYS A 110 -13.70 5.15 4.51
C LYS A 110 -13.57 3.64 4.26
N LEU A 111 -12.35 3.17 3.97
CA LEU A 111 -12.09 1.74 3.82
C LEU A 111 -12.36 1.00 5.13
N VAL A 112 -11.87 1.52 6.26
CA VAL A 112 -12.14 0.91 7.57
C VAL A 112 -13.63 0.88 7.88
N ALA A 113 -14.36 1.98 7.61
CA ALA A 113 -15.81 2.02 7.82
C ALA A 113 -16.55 1.00 6.95
N TYR A 114 -16.20 0.91 5.67
CA TYR A 114 -16.76 -0.06 4.73
C TYR A 114 -16.50 -1.50 5.19
N LEU A 115 -15.25 -1.83 5.53
CA LEU A 115 -14.87 -3.17 5.99
C LEU A 115 -15.56 -3.57 7.31
N LEU A 116 -15.99 -2.59 8.12
CA LEU A 116 -16.68 -2.83 9.39
C LEU A 116 -18.21 -2.68 9.28
N SER A 117 -18.73 -2.45 8.08
CA SER A 117 -20.17 -2.31 7.82
C SER A 117 -20.76 -3.59 7.23
N ASP A 118 -22.08 -3.70 7.22
CA ASP A 118 -22.78 -4.78 6.53
C ASP A 118 -22.71 -4.66 4.99
N GLU A 119 -22.22 -3.53 4.45
CA GLU A 119 -22.06 -3.31 3.01
C GLU A 119 -21.12 -4.36 2.39
N ILE A 120 -20.04 -4.73 3.09
CA ILE A 120 -19.11 -5.74 2.60
C ILE A 120 -19.78 -7.11 2.44
N VAL A 121 -20.71 -7.47 3.33
CA VAL A 121 -21.44 -8.74 3.27
C VAL A 121 -22.35 -8.75 2.05
N ALA A 122 -23.07 -7.65 1.82
CA ALA A 122 -23.93 -7.51 0.65
C ALA A 122 -23.14 -7.60 -0.67
N ASP A 123 -21.99 -6.91 -0.74
CA ASP A 123 -21.11 -6.94 -1.91
C ASP A 123 -20.53 -8.35 -2.15
N GLU A 124 -20.12 -9.05 -1.09
CA GLU A 124 -19.64 -10.44 -1.19
C GLU A 124 -20.74 -11.40 -1.65
N GLU A 125 -21.96 -11.27 -1.13
CA GLU A 125 -23.11 -12.05 -1.59
C GLU A 125 -23.44 -11.79 -3.06
N GLU A 126 -23.39 -10.54 -3.52
CA GLU A 126 -23.63 -10.19 -4.92
C GLU A 126 -22.56 -10.80 -5.83
N MET A 127 -21.29 -10.72 -5.44
CA MET A 127 -20.19 -11.35 -6.19
C MET A 127 -20.37 -12.86 -6.31
N LEU A 128 -20.81 -13.54 -5.24
CA LEU A 128 -21.08 -14.98 -5.26
C LEU A 128 -22.30 -15.37 -6.10
N LYS A 129 -23.29 -14.47 -6.27
CA LYS A 129 -24.46 -14.71 -7.13
C LYS A 129 -24.17 -14.50 -8.62
N GLY A 130 -23.09 -13.79 -8.94
CA GLY A 130 -22.65 -13.49 -10.30
C GLY A 130 -21.65 -14.48 -10.90
N GLU A 131 -21.19 -15.47 -10.13
CA GLU A 131 -20.38 -16.63 -10.57
C GLU A 131 -21.27 -17.85 -10.88
#